data_AF-A0A2T3ZVN3-F1
#
_entry.id   AF-A0A2T3ZVN3-F1
#
_cell.length_a   1.000
_cell.length_b   1.000
_cell.length_c   1.000
_cell.angle_alpha   90.00
_cell.angle_beta   90.00
_cell.angle_gamma   90.00
#
_symmetry.space_group_name_H-M   'P 1'
#
loop_
_entity.id
_entity.type
_entity.pdbx_description
1 polymer ?
#
loop_
_entity_poly.entity_id
_entity_poly.type
_entity_poly.pdbx_seq_one_letter_code
_entity_poly.pdbx_strand_id
1 'polypeptide(L)'
;MRSDHLVSDSKIEEFISQMLQKGPRLSDYYQQPSTKSDILCTKGYSHEFNQPNCDRCDRERVVTRSVRRFPGPEIHYGLIASGDTVMRSSSSNTASYFEDVLCFEMEAAGLMTEYSCLVIRGISDYADSHKNDKWQCYAAATAAACTKELLSYLQPNENVSAAAASSFPLTRDDRPVLNKTSHFSGSGIQHTGAGTFSVGGDVNIG
;
A
#
# COMPACT_ATOMS: atom_id res chain seq x y z
N MET A 1 -4.58 -9.23 -13.15
CA MET A 1 -3.91 -7.95 -12.85
C MET A 1 -2.43 -7.94 -13.21
N ARG A 2 -1.50 -8.56 -12.45
CA ARG A 2 -0.04 -8.48 -12.76
C ARG A 2 0.30 -8.92 -14.19
N SER A 3 -0.30 -10.01 -14.68
CA SER A 3 -0.08 -10.50 -16.04
C SER A 3 -0.64 -9.55 -17.11
N ASP A 4 -1.74 -8.87 -16.82
CA ASP A 4 -2.37 -7.92 -17.76
C ASP A 4 -1.52 -6.64 -17.89
N HIS A 5 -0.81 -6.28 -16.83
CA HIS A 5 0.17 -5.17 -16.85
C HIS A 5 1.45 -5.46 -17.63
N LEU A 6 1.64 -6.70 -18.14
CA LEU A 6 2.69 -7.00 -19.10
C LEU A 6 2.35 -6.55 -20.52
N VAL A 7 1.06 -6.34 -20.80
CA VAL A 7 0.53 -6.06 -22.16
C VAL A 7 -0.28 -4.77 -22.23
N SER A 8 -0.68 -4.19 -21.09
CA SER A 8 -1.48 -2.96 -21.02
C SER A 8 -1.08 -2.12 -19.82
N ASP A 9 -1.25 -0.80 -19.91
CA ASP A 9 -1.00 0.10 -18.79
C ASP A 9 -2.04 -0.06 -17.68
N SER A 10 -1.66 0.28 -16.44
CA SER A 10 -2.61 0.30 -15.33
C SER A 10 -3.68 1.38 -15.52
N LYS A 11 -4.87 1.16 -14.94
CA LYS A 11 -5.97 2.12 -14.97
C LYS A 11 -5.93 3.11 -13.81
N ILE A 12 -4.87 3.08 -13.01
CA ILE A 12 -4.75 3.92 -11.80
C ILE A 12 -4.83 5.40 -12.17
N GLU A 13 -4.04 5.86 -13.13
CA GLU A 13 -4.05 7.27 -13.56
C GLU A 13 -5.40 7.69 -14.14
N GLU A 14 -6.04 6.80 -14.89
CA GLU A 14 -7.37 7.02 -15.45
C GLU A 14 -8.39 7.24 -14.32
N PHE A 15 -8.37 6.39 -13.28
CA PHE A 15 -9.28 6.50 -12.15
C PHE A 15 -9.03 7.73 -11.29
N ILE A 16 -7.77 8.11 -11.06
CA ILE A 16 -7.43 9.36 -10.38
C ILE A 16 -7.94 10.55 -11.21
N SER A 17 -7.70 10.56 -12.53
CA SER A 17 -8.17 11.62 -13.42
C SER A 17 -9.69 11.76 -13.41
N GLN A 18 -10.42 10.64 -13.48
CA GLN A 18 -11.88 10.63 -13.39
C GLN A 18 -12.38 11.13 -12.03
N MET A 19 -11.71 10.77 -10.93
CA MET A 19 -12.05 11.25 -9.59
C MET A 19 -11.91 12.78 -9.51
N LEU A 20 -10.80 13.32 -10.02
CA LEU A 20 -10.53 14.77 -10.03
C LEU A 20 -11.49 15.55 -10.92
N GLN A 21 -11.87 14.98 -12.07
CA GLN A 21 -12.89 15.58 -12.96
C GLN A 21 -14.27 15.63 -12.30
N LYS A 22 -14.66 14.57 -11.59
CA LYS A 22 -15.96 14.51 -10.90
C LYS A 22 -16.01 15.40 -9.65
N GLY A 23 -14.90 15.58 -8.97
CA GLY A 23 -14.79 16.40 -7.77
C GLY A 23 -13.72 17.48 -7.93
N PRO A 24 -14.04 18.65 -8.53
CA PRO A 24 -13.05 19.72 -8.71
C PRO A 24 -12.36 20.14 -7.40
N ARG A 25 -13.06 20.13 -6.26
CA ARG A 25 -12.49 20.42 -4.93
C ARG A 25 -11.46 19.38 -4.45
N LEU A 26 -11.47 18.17 -5.00
CA LEU A 26 -10.49 17.14 -4.68
C LEU A 26 -9.12 17.46 -5.29
N SER A 27 -9.09 18.29 -6.34
CA SER A 27 -7.86 18.73 -7.00
C SER A 27 -6.90 19.46 -6.07
N ASP A 28 -7.42 20.15 -5.05
CA ASP A 28 -6.61 20.89 -4.09
C ASP A 28 -5.75 19.98 -3.19
N TYR A 29 -6.10 18.69 -3.09
CA TYR A 29 -5.49 17.75 -2.14
C TYR A 29 -4.93 16.48 -2.81
N TYR A 30 -5.65 15.93 -3.80
CA TYR A 30 -5.39 14.59 -4.34
C TYR A 30 -4.61 14.59 -5.66
N GLN A 31 -4.19 15.76 -6.15
CA GLN A 31 -3.30 15.83 -7.30
C GLN A 31 -1.90 15.32 -6.95
N GLN A 32 -1.20 14.80 -7.96
CA GLN A 32 0.19 14.40 -7.81
C GLN A 32 1.03 15.61 -7.36
N PRO A 33 1.72 15.54 -6.21
CA PRO A 33 2.61 16.61 -5.79
C PRO A 33 3.76 16.78 -6.77
N SER A 34 4.38 17.97 -6.78
CA SER A 34 5.55 18.21 -7.60
C SER A 34 6.65 17.17 -7.31
N THR A 35 7.32 16.69 -8.35
CA THR A 35 8.51 15.83 -8.23
C THR A 35 9.63 16.48 -7.39
N LYS A 36 9.64 17.81 -7.24
CA LYS A 36 10.56 18.53 -6.34
C LYS A 36 10.30 18.26 -4.86
N SER A 37 9.09 17.82 -4.51
CA SER A 37 8.73 17.43 -3.14
C SER A 37 9.01 15.95 -2.85
N ASP A 38 9.47 15.19 -3.84
CA ASP A 38 9.88 13.80 -3.70
C ASP A 38 11.36 13.71 -3.33
N ILE A 39 11.64 13.92 -2.04
CA ILE A 39 13.00 14.06 -1.50
C ILE A 39 13.32 12.81 -0.67
N LEU A 40 14.40 12.12 -1.05
CA LEU A 40 15.00 11.04 -0.28
C LEU A 40 16.38 11.49 0.21
N CYS A 41 16.63 11.36 1.50
CA CYS A 41 17.90 11.70 2.10
C CYS A 41 18.83 10.48 2.26
N THR A 42 20.14 10.75 2.36
CA THR A 42 21.15 9.73 2.63
C THR A 42 20.95 9.05 3.98
N LYS A 43 21.30 7.76 4.06
CA LYS A 43 21.22 6.99 5.31
C LYS A 43 22.01 7.67 6.43
N GLY A 44 21.45 7.70 7.64
CA GLY A 44 22.07 8.33 8.80
C GLY A 44 21.98 9.87 8.84
N TYR A 45 21.43 10.53 7.81
CA TYR A 45 21.03 11.93 7.92
C TYR A 45 19.67 11.99 8.60
N SER A 46 19.62 12.66 9.75
CA SER A 46 18.39 12.84 10.51
C SER A 46 17.86 14.25 10.32
N HIS A 47 16.55 14.34 10.13
CA HIS A 47 15.82 15.59 10.08
C HIS A 47 15.98 16.35 11.40
N GLU A 48 16.17 17.66 11.34
CA GLU A 48 16.35 18.49 12.53
C GLU A 48 15.10 18.46 13.42
N PHE A 49 15.30 18.14 14.69
CA PHE A 49 14.25 18.14 15.69
C PHE A 49 13.58 19.52 15.75
N ASN A 50 12.24 19.57 15.67
CA ASN A 50 11.37 20.76 15.63
C ASN A 50 11.19 21.50 14.29
N GLN A 51 11.73 21.01 13.17
CA GLN A 51 11.30 21.52 11.87
C GLN A 51 10.01 20.81 11.41
N PRO A 52 9.02 21.52 10.85
CA PRO A 52 7.78 20.90 10.38
C PRO A 52 7.94 20.22 9.00
N ASN A 53 8.99 20.57 8.26
CA ASN A 53 9.22 20.12 6.89
C ASN A 53 10.72 20.08 6.56
N CYS A 54 11.07 19.60 5.37
CA CYS A 54 12.45 19.45 4.90
C CYS A 54 13.02 20.70 4.20
N ASP A 55 12.41 21.89 4.35
CA ASP A 55 12.84 23.09 3.62
C ASP A 55 14.25 23.56 4.03
N ARG A 56 14.67 23.22 5.26
CA ARG A 56 16.00 23.53 5.82
C ARG A 56 16.98 22.36 5.78
N CYS A 57 16.60 21.24 5.18
CA CYS A 57 17.49 20.09 5.06
C CYS A 57 18.66 20.40 4.12
N ASP A 58 19.80 19.82 4.44
CA ASP A 58 21.00 19.89 3.62
C ASP A 58 20.74 19.20 2.27
N ARG A 59 20.73 20.00 1.19
CA ARG A 59 20.48 19.51 -0.16
C ARG A 59 21.61 18.64 -0.68
N GLU A 60 22.82 18.73 -0.13
CA GLU A 60 23.93 17.84 -0.47
C GLU A 60 23.71 16.41 0.06
N ARG A 61 22.83 16.25 1.06
CA ARG A 61 22.41 14.95 1.59
C ARG A 61 21.25 14.32 0.82
N VAL A 62 20.74 14.96 -0.22
CA VAL A 62 19.66 14.41 -1.06
C VAL A 62 20.24 13.41 -2.06
N VAL A 63 19.65 12.22 -2.09
CA VAL A 63 20.08 11.15 -3.00
C VAL A 63 19.67 11.52 -4.42
N THR A 64 20.65 11.59 -5.33
CA THR A 64 20.38 11.72 -6.77
C THR A 64 19.86 10.39 -7.31
N ARG A 65 18.67 10.44 -7.92
CA ARG A 65 17.97 9.26 -8.46
C ARG A 65 17.79 9.39 -9.97
N SER A 66 17.79 8.25 -10.66
CA SER A 66 17.44 8.20 -12.07
C SER A 66 16.02 8.72 -12.29
N VAL A 67 15.81 9.39 -13.43
CA VAL A 67 14.47 9.81 -13.83
C VAL A 67 13.57 8.58 -13.92
N ARG A 68 12.35 8.67 -13.37
CA ARG A 68 11.36 7.59 -13.48
C ARG A 68 11.07 7.31 -14.95
N ARG A 69 11.04 6.02 -15.31
CA ARG A 69 10.67 5.59 -16.67
C ARG A 69 9.22 5.96 -17.01
N PHE A 70 8.34 5.91 -16.01
CA PHE A 70 6.93 6.27 -16.10
C PHE A 70 6.60 7.33 -15.03
N PRO A 71 5.92 8.44 -15.37
CA PRO A 71 5.65 9.51 -14.42
C PRO A 71 4.55 9.18 -13.40
N GLY A 72 3.73 8.17 -13.69
CA GLY A 72 2.59 7.76 -12.86
C GLY A 72 2.90 6.74 -11.77
N PRO A 73 1.85 6.30 -11.06
CA PRO A 73 1.96 5.25 -10.06
C PRO A 73 2.38 3.91 -10.65
N GLU A 74 3.16 3.15 -9.87
CA GLU A 74 3.56 1.78 -10.18
C GLU A 74 3.10 0.84 -9.04
N ILE A 75 2.68 -0.37 -9.40
CA ILE A 75 2.22 -1.36 -8.43
C ILE A 75 3.40 -2.27 -8.08
N HIS A 76 3.76 -2.28 -6.80
CA HIS A 76 4.75 -3.19 -6.26
C HIS A 76 4.06 -4.30 -5.47
N TYR A 77 4.48 -5.54 -5.71
CA TYR A 77 4.00 -6.72 -5.01
C TYR A 77 5.10 -7.25 -4.09
N GLY A 78 4.85 -7.33 -2.79
CA GLY A 78 5.81 -7.85 -1.82
C GLY A 78 5.33 -7.69 -0.39
N LEU A 79 6.26 -7.86 0.55
CA LEU A 79 5.96 -7.87 1.98
C LEU A 79 5.71 -6.45 2.51
N ILE A 80 4.69 -6.35 3.36
CA ILE A 80 4.36 -5.15 4.13
C ILE A 80 4.60 -5.47 5.60
N ALA A 81 5.46 -4.72 6.27
CA ALA A 81 5.65 -4.83 7.71
C ALA A 81 4.68 -3.90 8.43
N SER A 82 4.04 -4.43 9.46
CA SER A 82 3.05 -3.74 10.27
C SER A 82 3.57 -3.61 11.70
N GLY A 83 3.41 -2.45 12.35
CA GLY A 83 3.79 -2.29 13.75
C GLY A 83 3.24 -1.02 14.41
N ASP A 84 3.19 -1.02 15.74
CA ASP A 84 2.49 0.02 16.51
C ASP A 84 3.26 1.36 16.60
N THR A 85 4.41 1.47 15.95
CA THR A 85 5.27 2.67 15.98
C THR A 85 5.60 3.11 14.57
N VAL A 86 5.46 4.42 14.31
CA VAL A 86 5.95 5.04 13.07
C VAL A 86 7.46 4.77 12.98
N MET A 87 7.87 4.01 11.96
CA MET A 87 9.28 3.86 11.61
C MET A 87 9.83 5.22 11.20
N ARG A 88 10.54 5.87 12.12
CA ARG A 88 11.09 7.23 11.96
C ARG A 88 12.60 7.27 12.20
N SER A 89 13.27 6.15 11.96
CA SER A 89 14.69 6.00 12.28
C SER A 89 15.53 5.90 11.02
N SER A 90 16.44 6.85 10.84
CA SER A 90 17.54 6.76 9.86
C SER A 90 18.61 5.73 10.24
N SER A 91 18.46 5.06 11.40
CA SER A 91 19.44 4.13 11.96
C SER A 91 19.43 2.80 11.20
N SER A 92 20.60 2.42 10.70
CA SER A 92 20.79 1.20 9.89
C SER A 92 20.48 -0.12 10.61
N ASN A 93 20.33 -0.10 11.94
CA ASN A 93 20.18 -1.32 12.75
C ASN A 93 18.80 -1.98 12.66
N THR A 94 17.75 -1.24 12.29
CA THR A 94 16.41 -1.83 12.06
C THR A 94 16.28 -2.38 10.64
N ALA A 95 16.90 -1.72 9.66
CA ALA A 95 16.83 -2.10 8.24
C ALA A 95 17.35 -3.52 7.93
N SER A 96 18.33 -4.02 8.68
CA SER A 96 18.87 -5.38 8.52
C SER A 96 17.88 -6.50 8.83
N TYR A 97 16.81 -6.22 9.58
CA TYR A 97 15.78 -7.23 9.88
C TYR A 97 14.69 -7.32 8.79
N PHE A 98 14.75 -6.44 7.79
CA PHE A 98 13.65 -6.19 6.86
C PHE A 98 14.10 -6.21 5.39
N GLU A 99 15.08 -7.05 5.04
CA GLU A 99 15.67 -7.07 3.69
C GLU A 99 14.63 -7.29 2.57
N ASP A 100 13.55 -8.01 2.86
CA ASP A 100 12.48 -8.32 1.88
C ASP A 100 11.20 -7.47 2.04
N VAL A 101 11.18 -6.49 2.94
CA VAL A 101 10.01 -5.63 3.18
C VAL A 101 10.02 -4.43 2.24
N LEU A 102 8.91 -4.19 1.55
CA LEU A 102 8.76 -3.07 0.62
C LEU A 102 8.20 -1.81 1.28
N CYS A 103 7.33 -1.95 2.29
CA CYS A 103 6.80 -0.80 3.00
C CYS A 103 6.41 -1.13 4.45
N PHE A 104 6.26 -0.06 5.23
CA PHE A 104 5.87 -0.09 6.63
C PHE A 104 4.53 0.60 6.82
N GLU A 105 3.69 0.04 7.68
CA GLU A 105 2.40 0.60 8.06
C GLU A 105 2.08 0.24 9.51
N MET A 106 0.95 0.73 10.05
CA MET A 106 0.67 0.64 11.48
C MET A 106 -0.67 -0.03 11.85
N GLU A 107 -1.44 -0.53 10.88
CA GLU A 107 -2.82 -0.93 11.16
C GLU A 107 -3.19 -2.34 10.69
N ALA A 108 -2.50 -2.92 9.70
CA ALA A 108 -2.92 -4.19 9.10
C ALA A 108 -2.71 -5.41 10.02
N ALA A 109 -1.70 -5.41 10.91
CA ALA A 109 -1.41 -6.56 11.78
C ALA A 109 -2.62 -6.98 12.61
N GLY A 110 -3.38 -6.02 13.13
CA GLY A 110 -4.56 -6.31 13.95
C GLY A 110 -5.75 -6.88 13.17
N LEU A 111 -5.84 -6.60 11.86
CA LEU A 111 -6.93 -7.11 11.01
C LEU A 111 -6.60 -8.49 10.42
N MET A 112 -5.32 -8.75 10.15
CA MET A 112 -4.87 -9.99 9.50
C MET A 112 -4.96 -11.23 10.40
N THR A 113 -5.07 -11.05 11.73
CA THR A 113 -5.28 -12.17 12.65
C THR A 113 -6.70 -12.73 12.61
N GLU A 114 -7.68 -11.93 12.19
CA GLU A 114 -9.10 -12.28 12.25
C GLU A 114 -9.73 -12.52 10.88
N TYR A 115 -9.17 -11.90 9.82
CA TYR A 115 -9.74 -11.94 8.48
C TYR A 115 -8.70 -12.28 7.42
N SER A 116 -9.09 -13.11 6.46
CA SER A 116 -8.37 -13.24 5.19
C SER A 116 -8.55 -11.95 4.40
N CYS A 117 -7.55 -11.07 4.40
CA CYS A 117 -7.62 -9.77 3.76
C CYS A 117 -6.40 -9.49 2.88
N LEU A 118 -6.60 -8.67 1.85
CA LEU A 118 -5.52 -8.12 1.03
C LEU A 118 -5.25 -6.68 1.45
N VAL A 119 -3.99 -6.35 1.71
CA VAL A 119 -3.56 -5.00 2.07
C VAL A 119 -3.05 -4.27 0.82
N ILE A 120 -3.64 -3.11 0.53
CA ILE A 120 -3.20 -2.21 -0.55
C ILE A 120 -2.81 -0.87 0.08
N ARG A 121 -1.54 -0.48 -0.06
CA ARG A 121 -1.00 0.76 0.50
C ARG A 121 -0.47 1.66 -0.61
N GLY A 122 -0.72 2.96 -0.49
CA GLY A 122 -0.04 3.99 -1.26
C GLY A 122 1.16 4.51 -0.47
N ILE A 123 2.27 4.78 -1.13
CA ILE A 123 3.50 5.24 -0.49
C ILE A 123 3.48 6.77 -0.37
N SER A 124 3.57 7.28 0.86
CA SER A 124 3.59 8.73 1.14
C SER A 124 4.97 9.26 1.56
N ASP A 125 5.84 8.40 2.09
CA ASP A 125 7.17 8.78 2.58
C ASP A 125 8.12 7.58 2.54
N TYR A 126 9.38 7.81 2.92
CA TYR A 126 10.47 6.84 2.86
C TYR A 126 10.71 6.11 4.18
N ALA A 127 9.80 6.21 5.16
CA ALA A 127 9.98 5.69 6.51
C ALA A 127 11.30 6.14 7.18
N ASP A 128 11.78 7.31 6.80
CA ASP A 128 12.93 7.97 7.41
C ASP A 128 12.45 9.11 8.32
N SER A 129 13.38 9.91 8.85
CA SER A 129 13.01 11.05 9.68
C SER A 129 12.32 12.20 8.91
N HIS A 130 12.35 12.18 7.58
CA HIS A 130 11.94 13.26 6.68
C HIS A 130 10.47 13.08 6.26
N LYS A 131 9.56 13.48 7.16
CA LYS A 131 8.12 13.37 6.92
C LYS A 131 7.70 14.13 5.66
N ASN A 132 6.85 13.50 4.83
CA ASN A 132 6.36 14.08 3.58
C ASN A 132 4.82 14.08 3.48
N ASP A 133 4.19 14.92 4.30
CA ASP A 133 2.72 14.98 4.39
C ASP A 133 2.03 15.36 3.08
N LYS A 134 2.74 16.02 2.16
CA LYS A 134 2.20 16.42 0.84
C LYS A 134 1.76 15.24 -0.01
N TRP A 135 2.34 14.06 0.20
CA TRP A 135 2.06 12.88 -0.61
C TRP A 135 0.92 12.02 -0.06
N GLN A 136 0.46 12.24 1.18
CA GLN A 136 -0.54 11.38 1.83
C GLN A 136 -1.86 11.29 1.04
N CYS A 137 -2.40 12.43 0.62
CA CYS A 137 -3.66 12.44 -0.13
C CYS A 137 -3.49 11.75 -1.50
N TYR A 138 -2.43 12.06 -2.25
CA TYR A 138 -2.17 11.40 -3.53
C TYR A 138 -1.91 9.89 -3.37
N ALA A 139 -1.18 9.48 -2.33
CA ALA A 139 -0.96 8.07 -1.98
C ALA A 139 -2.28 7.36 -1.67
N ALA A 140 -3.16 7.98 -0.90
CA ALA A 140 -4.49 7.44 -0.60
C ALA A 140 -5.35 7.29 -1.87
N ALA A 141 -5.37 8.29 -2.75
CA ALA A 141 -6.07 8.19 -4.05
C ALA A 141 -5.50 7.08 -4.93
N THR A 142 -4.17 6.93 -4.96
CA THR A 142 -3.48 5.87 -5.70
C THR A 142 -3.84 4.49 -5.17
N ALA A 143 -3.86 4.31 -3.84
CA ALA A 143 -4.29 3.06 -3.21
C ALA A 143 -5.75 2.75 -3.55
N ALA A 144 -6.65 3.72 -3.43
CA ALA A 144 -8.06 3.55 -3.77
C ALA A 144 -8.28 3.22 -5.25
N ALA A 145 -7.53 3.86 -6.15
CA ALA A 145 -7.57 3.59 -7.59
C ALA A 145 -7.03 2.19 -7.92
N CYS A 146 -5.93 1.76 -7.28
CA CYS A 146 -5.42 0.40 -7.39
C CYS A 146 -6.45 -0.64 -6.90
N THR A 147 -7.09 -0.39 -5.76
CA THR A 147 -8.18 -1.24 -5.24
C THR A 147 -9.34 -1.31 -6.22
N LYS A 148 -9.77 -0.17 -6.78
CA LYS A 148 -10.84 -0.13 -7.79
C LYS A 148 -10.48 -0.94 -9.03
N GLU A 149 -9.23 -0.86 -9.48
CA GLU A 149 -8.75 -1.65 -10.61
C GLU A 149 -8.77 -3.14 -10.28
N LEU A 150 -8.26 -3.54 -9.10
CA LEU A 150 -8.29 -4.92 -8.66
C LEU A 150 -9.72 -5.47 -8.63
N LEU A 151 -10.66 -4.73 -8.05
CA LEU A 151 -12.07 -5.12 -7.98
C LEU A 151 -12.69 -5.34 -9.35
N SER A 152 -12.20 -4.68 -10.41
CA SER A 152 -12.69 -4.90 -11.78
C SER A 152 -12.33 -6.27 -12.36
N TYR A 153 -11.36 -6.98 -11.77
CA TYR A 153 -11.02 -8.35 -12.12
C TYR A 153 -11.85 -9.37 -11.33
N LEU A 154 -12.52 -8.96 -10.25
CA LEU A 154 -13.32 -9.84 -9.43
C LEU A 154 -14.75 -9.89 -9.96
N GLN A 155 -15.29 -11.11 -10.08
CA GLN A 155 -16.70 -11.28 -10.38
C GLN A 155 -17.52 -11.06 -9.11
N PRO A 156 -18.63 -10.29 -9.16
CA PRO A 156 -19.57 -10.25 -8.06
C PRO A 156 -20.09 -11.67 -7.80
N ASN A 157 -19.97 -12.15 -6.56
CA ASN A 157 -20.65 -13.38 -6.17
C ASN A 157 -22.15 -13.09 -6.14
N GLU A 158 -22.91 -13.68 -7.08
CA GLU A 158 -24.37 -13.54 -7.16
C GLU A 158 -25.11 -14.15 -5.94
N ASN A 159 -24.39 -14.80 -5.02
CA ASN A 159 -24.96 -15.51 -3.87
C ASN A 159 -25.07 -14.69 -2.58
N VAL A 160 -24.78 -13.38 -2.59
CA VAL A 160 -25.08 -12.52 -1.43
C VAL A 160 -26.42 -11.83 -1.68
N SER A 161 -27.51 -12.61 -1.59
CA SER A 161 -28.80 -12.00 -1.29
C SER A 161 -28.65 -11.25 0.03
N ALA A 162 -29.08 -9.99 0.06
CA ALA A 162 -29.12 -9.16 1.25
C ALA A 162 -30.03 -9.78 2.33
N ALA A 163 -29.51 -10.74 3.08
CA ALA A 163 -30.11 -11.23 4.32
C ALA A 163 -29.42 -10.50 5.46
N ALA A 164 -30.12 -9.49 5.97
CA ALA A 164 -29.85 -8.88 7.26
C ALA A 164 -29.70 -9.96 8.35
N ALA A 165 -28.89 -9.63 9.35
CA ALA A 165 -28.66 -10.37 10.59
C ALA A 165 -29.85 -11.27 11.01
N SER A 166 -29.73 -12.59 10.81
CA SER A 166 -30.43 -13.59 11.61
C SER A 166 -29.78 -14.97 11.43
N SER A 167 -29.34 -15.52 12.56
CA SER A 167 -29.21 -16.95 12.92
C SER A 167 -28.95 -17.99 11.82
N PHE A 168 -27.76 -18.62 11.89
CA PHE A 168 -27.43 -19.91 11.27
C PHE A 168 -28.38 -21.04 11.72
N PRO A 169 -28.64 -22.03 10.84
CA PRO A 169 -28.05 -23.36 11.09
C PRO A 169 -27.44 -24.06 9.87
N LEU A 170 -26.55 -25.02 10.19
CA LEU A 170 -25.67 -25.84 9.35
C LEU A 170 -26.37 -26.90 8.47
N THR A 171 -25.55 -27.48 7.56
CA THR A 171 -25.66 -28.71 6.73
C THR A 171 -26.09 -28.47 5.27
N ARG A 172 -25.58 -29.14 4.23
CA ARG A 172 -24.42 -30.05 3.98
C ARG A 172 -24.37 -30.28 2.44
N ASP A 173 -23.17 -30.46 1.89
CA ASP A 173 -22.77 -31.03 0.58
C ASP A 173 -23.42 -30.50 -0.72
N ASP A 174 -22.59 -29.89 -1.60
CA ASP A 174 -22.38 -30.38 -2.97
C ASP A 174 -21.17 -29.69 -3.64
N ARG A 175 -20.33 -30.47 -4.36
CA ARG A 175 -19.22 -30.03 -5.24
C ARG A 175 -19.58 -30.35 -6.70
N PRO A 176 -18.82 -29.88 -7.72
CA PRO A 176 -18.23 -28.55 -7.92
C PRO A 176 -18.67 -27.95 -9.27
N VAL A 177 -18.73 -26.62 -9.38
CA VAL A 177 -18.76 -25.95 -10.69
C VAL A 177 -17.40 -25.28 -10.89
N LEU A 178 -16.78 -25.58 -12.03
CA LEU A 178 -15.44 -25.15 -12.43
C LEU A 178 -15.45 -23.64 -12.71
N ASN A 179 -15.30 -22.84 -11.66
CA ASN A 179 -15.09 -21.40 -11.78
C ASN A 179 -13.60 -21.11 -11.93
N LYS A 180 -13.28 -20.22 -12.87
CA LYS A 180 -11.92 -19.78 -13.15
C LYS A 180 -11.48 -18.87 -12.01
N THR A 181 -11.02 -19.47 -10.92
CA THR A 181 -10.53 -18.82 -9.71
C THR A 181 -9.23 -18.06 -10.02
N SER A 182 -9.26 -16.73 -9.91
CA SER A 182 -8.06 -15.90 -9.95
C SER A 182 -7.28 -16.09 -8.65
N HIS A 183 -6.35 -17.04 -8.68
CA HIS A 183 -5.52 -17.39 -7.51
C HIS A 183 -4.50 -16.28 -7.24
N PHE A 184 -4.62 -15.61 -6.09
CA PHE A 184 -3.59 -14.72 -5.55
C PHE A 184 -2.93 -15.42 -4.36
N SER A 185 -1.61 -15.60 -4.41
CA SER A 185 -0.81 -16.20 -3.34
C SER A 185 0.30 -15.24 -2.93
N GLY A 186 0.32 -14.85 -1.66
CA GLY A 186 1.47 -14.20 -1.02
C GLY A 186 1.92 -15.05 0.16
N SER A 187 3.23 -15.15 0.39
CA SER A 187 3.78 -15.76 1.60
C SER A 187 4.29 -14.69 2.54
N GLY A 188 3.96 -14.76 3.83
CA GLY A 188 4.52 -13.84 4.81
C GLY A 188 4.74 -14.46 6.18
N ILE A 189 5.76 -13.96 6.89
CA ILE A 189 6.32 -14.59 8.08
C ILE A 189 5.86 -13.84 9.32
N GLN A 190 5.06 -14.48 10.17
CA GLN A 190 4.72 -13.92 11.48
C GLN A 190 5.88 -14.15 12.46
N HIS A 191 6.63 -13.10 12.79
CA HIS A 191 7.59 -13.12 13.89
C HIS A 191 6.94 -12.62 15.18
N THR A 192 6.68 -13.52 16.14
CA THR A 192 6.36 -13.19 17.53
C THR A 192 7.61 -13.28 18.40
N GLY A 193 8.58 -12.41 18.13
CA GLY A 193 9.76 -12.21 18.98
C GLY A 193 9.60 -10.96 19.85
N ALA A 194 10.56 -10.69 20.74
CA ALA A 194 10.67 -9.39 21.43
C ALA A 194 11.00 -8.28 20.40
N GLY A 195 10.00 -7.84 19.65
CA GLY A 195 10.08 -6.84 18.59
C GLY A 195 8.67 -6.42 18.15
N THR A 196 8.47 -5.12 17.95
CA THR A 196 7.16 -4.43 17.83
C THR A 196 6.49 -4.54 16.46
N PHE A 197 6.79 -5.56 15.66
CA PHE A 197 6.33 -5.66 14.28
C PHE A 197 5.82 -7.06 13.92
N SER A 198 4.80 -7.12 13.06
CA SER A 198 4.25 -8.32 12.45
C SER A 198 4.26 -8.16 10.93
N VAL A 199 4.62 -9.20 10.18
CA VAL A 199 4.49 -9.22 8.72
C VAL A 199 3.27 -10.08 8.38
N GLY A 200 2.41 -9.57 7.50
CA GLY A 200 1.13 -10.19 7.14
C GLY A 200 1.28 -11.63 6.65
N GLY A 201 0.35 -12.52 7.02
CA GLY A 201 0.39 -13.94 6.69
C GLY A 201 -0.08 -14.30 5.28
N ASP A 202 -0.04 -15.59 4.97
CA ASP A 202 -0.40 -16.13 3.67
C ASP A 202 -1.88 -15.89 3.32
N VAL A 203 -2.13 -15.29 2.17
CA VAL A 203 -3.49 -15.03 1.68
C VAL A 203 -3.70 -15.81 0.39
N ASN A 204 -4.65 -16.75 0.41
CA ASN A 204 -5.16 -17.45 -0.76
C ASN A 204 -6.58 -16.95 -1.03
N ILE A 205 -6.75 -16.12 -2.05
CA ILE A 205 -8.08 -15.72 -2.55
C ILE A 205 -8.43 -16.68 -3.68
N GLY A 206 -9.38 -17.58 -3.39
CA GLY A 206 -9.97 -18.54 -4.33
C GLY A 206 -11.18 -17.95 -5.06
#